data_AF-A0A9P1KAL9-F1
#
_entry.id   AF-A0A9P1KAL9-F1
#
_cell.length_a   1.000
_cell.length_b   1.000
_cell.length_c   1.000
_cell.angle_alpha   90.00
_cell.angle_beta   90.00
_cell.angle_gamma   90.00
#
_symmetry.space_group_name_H-M   'P 1'
#
loop_
_entity.id
_entity.type
_entity.pdbx_description
1 polymer ?
#
loop_
_entity_poly.entity_id
_entity_poly.type
_entity_poly.pdbx_seq_one_letter_code
_entity_poly.pdbx_strand_id
1 'polypeptide(L)'
;MARPFTVVMIVPTGIGADLGGYAGDALPIARSLSGVCDRLITHPNVLNGAQLYWPIPNALYVEGYALDQMAAGCWGLQPVHSNRVGLLLDRGMEPELQLRHLQAADGARATLGINMTDYVITDAPLNVELRIE
;
A
#
# COMPACT_ATOMS: atom_id res chain seq x y z
N MET A 1 -16.96 -15.35 -22.23
CA MET A 1 -16.28 -15.43 -20.93
C MET A 1 -17.13 -14.69 -19.91
N ALA A 2 -17.35 -15.27 -18.72
CA ALA A 2 -18.01 -14.58 -17.62
C ALA A 2 -17.15 -13.41 -17.14
N ARG A 3 -17.77 -12.30 -16.73
CA ARG A 3 -17.04 -11.19 -16.10
C ARG A 3 -16.62 -11.61 -14.69
N PRO A 4 -15.36 -11.37 -14.27
CA PRO A 4 -14.92 -11.70 -12.92
C PRO A 4 -15.71 -10.90 -11.88
N PHE A 5 -16.17 -11.57 -10.82
CA PHE A 5 -16.81 -10.93 -9.68
C PHE A 5 -15.75 -10.16 -8.88
N THR A 6 -15.76 -8.84 -9.06
CA THR A 6 -14.81 -7.92 -8.43
C THR A 6 -15.49 -7.20 -7.27
N VAL A 7 -14.86 -7.21 -6.10
CA VAL A 7 -15.35 -6.55 -4.88
C VAL A 7 -14.34 -5.49 -4.46
N VAL A 8 -14.83 -4.32 -4.06
CA VAL A 8 -14.01 -3.28 -3.43
C VAL A 8 -14.33 -3.23 -1.94
N MET A 9 -13.31 -3.36 -1.09
CA MET A 9 -13.44 -3.26 0.36
C MET A 9 -12.74 -2.01 0.86
N ILE A 10 -13.49 -1.16 1.57
CA ILE A 10 -12.98 0.08 2.15
C ILE A 10 -13.33 0.10 3.64
N VAL A 11 -12.31 0.27 4.48
CA VAL A 11 -12.47 0.74 5.85
C VAL A 11 -12.28 2.26 5.91
N PRO A 12 -13.32 3.02 6.29
CA PRO A 12 -13.21 4.46 6.46
C PRO A 12 -12.36 4.82 7.68
N THR A 13 -11.55 5.87 7.53
CA THR A 13 -10.69 6.41 8.59
C THR A 13 -11.45 7.42 9.45
N GLY A 14 -11.11 7.49 10.74
CA GLY A 14 -11.56 8.58 11.63
C GLY A 14 -13.00 8.52 12.12
N ILE A 15 -13.77 7.48 11.75
CA ILE A 15 -15.18 7.35 12.15
C ILE A 15 -15.45 6.23 13.17
N GLY A 16 -14.41 5.50 13.60
CA GLY A 16 -14.57 4.38 14.53
C GLY A 16 -15.43 3.25 13.96
N ALA A 17 -15.07 2.74 12.77
CA ALA A 17 -15.84 1.66 12.14
C ALA A 17 -15.91 0.42 13.05
N ASP A 18 -17.12 -0.09 13.30
CA ASP A 18 -17.34 -1.28 14.13
C ASP A 18 -16.63 -2.53 13.60
N LEU A 19 -16.39 -2.56 12.29
CA LEU A 19 -15.70 -3.61 11.56
C LEU A 19 -14.56 -3.00 10.75
N GLY A 20 -13.32 -3.38 11.06
CA GLY A 20 -12.17 -2.86 10.34
C GLY A 20 -11.53 -1.62 10.98
N GLY A 21 -12.16 -1.03 12.00
CA GLY A 21 -11.75 0.23 12.60
C GLY A 21 -10.53 0.14 13.52
N TYR A 22 -10.02 -1.06 13.82
CA TYR A 22 -8.91 -1.28 14.72
C TYR A 22 -7.72 -1.97 14.03
N ALA A 23 -6.52 -1.81 14.57
CA ALA A 23 -5.35 -2.45 13.98
C ALA A 23 -5.51 -3.98 13.93
N GLY A 24 -5.57 -4.55 12.72
CA GLY A 24 -5.63 -5.99 12.50
C GLY A 24 -7.03 -6.57 12.24
N ASP A 25 -8.11 -5.87 12.58
CA ASP A 25 -9.48 -6.43 12.57
C ASP A 25 -10.11 -6.53 11.17
N ALA A 26 -9.59 -5.77 10.20
CA ALA A 26 -10.09 -5.76 8.83
C ALA A 26 -9.62 -6.99 8.03
N LEU A 27 -8.54 -7.65 8.45
CA LEU A 27 -7.93 -8.76 7.71
C LEU A 27 -8.84 -10.00 7.62
N PRO A 28 -9.50 -10.47 8.69
CA PRO A 28 -10.49 -11.55 8.59
C PRO A 28 -11.61 -11.25 7.59
N ILE A 29 -12.10 -10.01 7.54
CA ILE A 29 -13.16 -9.59 6.63
C ILE A 29 -12.66 -9.62 5.18
N ALA A 30 -11.47 -9.06 4.93
CA ALA A 30 -10.82 -9.12 3.62
C ALA A 30 -10.67 -10.56 3.13
N ARG A 31 -10.28 -11.48 4.02
CA ARG A 31 -10.13 -12.90 3.69
C ARG A 31 -11.46 -13.59 3.39
N SER A 32 -12.50 -13.30 4.16
CA SER A 32 -13.84 -13.83 3.90
C SER A 32 -14.36 -13.37 2.54
N LEU A 33 -14.17 -12.09 2.21
CA LEU A 33 -14.54 -11.55 0.89
C LEU A 33 -13.70 -12.17 -0.23
N SER A 34 -12.39 -12.30 -0.03
CA SER A 34 -11.50 -12.88 -1.04
C SER A 34 -11.84 -14.33 -1.39
N GLY A 35 -12.45 -15.08 -0.48
CA GLY A 35 -12.90 -16.45 -0.69
C GLY A 35 -14.18 -16.59 -1.53
N VAL A 36 -14.93 -15.49 -1.72
CA VAL A 36 -16.19 -15.49 -2.48
C VAL A 36 -16.16 -14.65 -3.75
N CYS A 37 -15.09 -13.87 -3.97
CA CYS A 37 -14.89 -13.06 -5.17
C CYS A 37 -13.70 -13.52 -6.01
N ASP A 38 -13.76 -13.29 -7.32
CA ASP A 38 -12.63 -13.54 -8.21
C ASP A 38 -11.50 -12.53 -7.98
N ARG A 39 -11.84 -11.30 -7.57
CA ARG A 39 -10.88 -10.22 -7.32
C ARG A 39 -11.33 -9.32 -6.18
N LEU A 40 -10.47 -9.13 -5.19
CA LEU A 40 -10.66 -8.16 -4.13
C LEU A 40 -9.79 -6.93 -4.42
N ILE A 41 -10.36 -5.73 -4.35
CA ILE A 41 -9.61 -4.47 -4.35
C ILE A 41 -9.70 -3.89 -2.95
N THR A 42 -8.58 -3.49 -2.38
CA THR A 42 -8.48 -3.02 -0.99
C THR A 42 -7.40 -1.95 -0.84
N HIS A 43 -7.23 -1.42 0.37
CA HIS A 43 -6.43 -0.22 0.62
C HIS A 43 -5.73 -0.23 1.99
N PRO A 44 -4.87 0.76 2.29
CA PRO A 44 -4.02 0.78 3.49
C PRO A 44 -4.74 0.66 4.83
N ASN A 45 -6.01 1.11 4.95
CA ASN A 45 -6.73 0.96 6.22
C ASN A 45 -7.24 -0.46 6.45
N VAL A 46 -7.21 -1.33 5.43
CA VAL A 46 -7.65 -2.74 5.53
C VAL A 46 -6.45 -3.67 5.70
N LEU A 47 -5.39 -3.45 4.92
CA LEU A 47 -4.16 -4.25 4.93
C LEU A 47 -2.96 -3.34 5.24
N ASN A 48 -2.76 -3.02 6.51
CA ASN A 48 -1.59 -2.26 6.95
C ASN A 48 -0.33 -3.16 7.03
N GLY A 49 0.84 -2.55 7.28
CA GLY A 49 2.12 -3.26 7.32
C GLY A 49 2.17 -4.43 8.32
N ALA A 50 1.43 -4.37 9.42
CA ALA A 50 1.33 -5.47 10.38
C ALA A 50 0.48 -6.64 9.86
N GLN A 51 -0.37 -6.41 8.87
CA GLN A 51 -1.29 -7.39 8.28
C GLN A 51 -0.73 -8.06 7.01
N LEU A 52 0.46 -7.66 6.53
CA LEU A 52 1.11 -8.25 5.35
C LEU A 52 1.62 -9.69 5.56
N TYR A 53 1.58 -10.23 6.78
CA TYR A 53 2.01 -11.60 7.07
C TYR A 53 1.10 -12.67 6.45
N TRP A 54 -0.15 -12.32 6.10
CA TRP A 54 -1.13 -13.25 5.54
C TRP A 54 -1.46 -12.89 4.09
N PRO A 55 -0.80 -13.52 3.09
CA PRO A 55 -1.01 -13.17 1.69
C PRO A 55 -2.43 -13.52 1.21
N ILE A 56 -3.06 -12.60 0.47
CA ILE A 56 -4.34 -12.79 -0.22
C ILE A 56 -4.06 -12.74 -1.74
N PRO A 57 -3.95 -13.90 -2.44
CA PRO A 57 -3.44 -13.95 -3.81
C PRO A 57 -4.27 -13.21 -4.86
N ASN A 58 -5.57 -13.04 -4.62
CA ASN A 58 -6.50 -12.35 -5.51
C ASN A 58 -6.82 -10.91 -5.06
N ALA A 59 -6.04 -10.35 -4.12
CA ALA A 59 -6.19 -8.97 -3.68
C ALA A 59 -5.29 -8.01 -4.47
N LEU A 60 -5.88 -6.90 -4.93
CA LEU A 60 -5.18 -5.73 -5.45
C LEU A 60 -5.18 -4.65 -4.38
N TYR A 61 -3.98 -4.31 -3.89
CA TYR A 61 -3.78 -3.24 -2.91
C TYR A 61 -3.55 -1.92 -3.63
N VAL A 62 -4.38 -0.93 -3.34
CA VAL A 62 -4.39 0.37 -4.02
C VAL A 62 -4.43 1.47 -2.96
N GLU A 63 -3.61 2.50 -3.11
CA GLU A 63 -3.67 3.69 -2.24
C GLU A 63 -4.95 4.51 -2.53
N GLY A 64 -5.33 5.39 -1.60
CA GLY A 64 -6.63 6.08 -1.64
C GLY A 64 -6.91 6.86 -2.92
N TYR A 65 -5.97 7.65 -3.43
CA TYR A 65 -6.18 8.45 -4.64
C TYR A 65 -6.32 7.56 -5.88
N ALA A 66 -5.46 6.57 -6.06
CA ALA A 66 -5.57 5.59 -7.13
C ALA A 66 -6.89 4.81 -7.07
N LEU A 67 -7.42 4.54 -5.88
CA LEU A 67 -8.73 3.91 -5.68
C LEU A 67 -9.85 4.82 -6.20
N ASP A 68 -9.80 6.11 -5.86
CA ASP A 68 -10.76 7.11 -6.36
C ASP A 68 -10.70 7.24 -7.88
N GLN A 69 -9.49 7.33 -8.45
CA GLN A 69 -9.29 7.41 -9.91
C GLN A 69 -9.77 6.16 -10.64
N MET A 70 -9.66 4.97 -10.02
CA MET A 70 -10.21 3.73 -10.55
C MET A 70 -11.73 3.71 -10.47
N ALA A 71 -12.32 4.13 -9.35
CA ALA A 71 -13.77 4.22 -9.18
C ALA A 71 -14.40 5.25 -10.15
N ALA A 72 -13.70 6.34 -10.44
CA ALA A 72 -14.08 7.33 -11.45
C ALA A 72 -13.94 6.83 -12.90
N GLY A 73 -13.37 5.64 -13.12
CA GLY A 73 -13.13 5.08 -14.46
C GLY A 73 -11.99 5.76 -15.22
N CYS A 74 -11.22 6.62 -14.56
CA CYS A 74 -10.07 7.29 -15.16
C CYS A 74 -8.88 6.33 -15.28
N TRP A 75 -8.68 5.46 -14.30
CA TRP A 75 -7.56 4.52 -14.23
C TRP A 75 -8.03 3.06 -14.27
N GLY A 76 -7.22 2.20 -14.90
CA GLY A 76 -7.41 0.75 -14.89
C GLY A 76 -6.37 0.08 -14.00
N LEU A 77 -6.79 -0.96 -13.26
CA LEU A 77 -5.87 -1.78 -12.46
C LEU A 77 -5.45 -3.01 -13.24
N GLN A 78 -4.14 -3.15 -13.45
CA GLN A 78 -3.54 -4.32 -14.08
C GLN A 78 -2.89 -5.21 -13.02
N PRO A 79 -3.35 -6.47 -12.86
CA PRO A 79 -2.64 -7.43 -12.03
C PRO A 79 -1.24 -7.70 -12.59
N VAL A 80 -0.23 -7.62 -11.74
CA VAL A 80 1.17 -7.90 -12.07
C VAL A 80 1.75 -8.83 -11.02
N HIS A 81 2.74 -9.64 -11.42
CA HIS A 81 3.45 -10.51 -10.48
C HIS A 81 4.30 -9.71 -9.48
N SER A 82 4.89 -8.59 -9.92
CA SER A 82 5.70 -7.72 -9.08
C SER A 82 5.57 -6.27 -9.57
N ASN A 83 5.44 -5.34 -8.63
CA ASN A 83 5.44 -3.92 -8.91
C ASN A 83 6.88 -3.40 -8.98
N ARG A 84 7.14 -2.45 -9.89
CA ARG A 84 8.36 -1.65 -9.87
C ARG A 84 8.21 -0.58 -8.81
N VAL A 85 9.10 -0.55 -7.84
CA VAL A 85 9.05 0.40 -6.73
C VAL A 85 10.17 1.43 -6.92
N GLY A 86 9.80 2.71 -6.95
CA GLY A 86 10.73 3.84 -6.90
C GLY A 86 10.74 4.44 -5.50
N LEU A 87 11.86 5.06 -5.13
CA LEU A 87 11.97 5.78 -3.85
C LEU A 87 12.07 7.28 -4.10
N LEU A 88 11.36 8.05 -3.29
CA LEU A 88 11.51 9.49 -3.24
C LEU A 88 11.97 9.86 -1.83
N LEU A 89 13.15 10.45 -1.72
CA LEU A 89 13.72 10.92 -0.46
C LEU A 89 13.65 12.45 -0.42
N ASP A 90 13.26 13.00 0.72
CA ASP A 90 13.29 14.44 0.92
C ASP A 90 14.74 14.94 1.00
N ARG A 91 15.04 16.05 0.31
CA ARG A 91 16.31 16.77 0.38
C ARG A 91 16.66 17.22 1.79
N GLY A 92 15.64 17.54 2.60
CA GLY A 92 15.80 17.97 3.99
C GLY A 92 16.18 16.84 4.95
N MET A 93 16.18 15.59 4.51
CA MET A 93 16.47 14.45 5.35
C MET A 93 17.96 14.39 5.72
N GLU A 94 18.26 14.14 6.99
CA GLU A 94 19.63 13.98 7.48
C GLU A 94 20.40 12.90 6.68
N PRO A 95 21.67 13.11 6.33
CA PRO A 95 22.42 12.17 5.49
C PRO A 95 22.46 10.73 6.03
N GLU A 96 22.55 10.57 7.35
CA GLU A 96 22.52 9.25 7.98
C GLU A 96 21.14 8.59 7.85
N LEU A 97 20.05 9.36 7.95
CA LEU A 97 18.70 8.85 7.78
C LEU A 97 18.46 8.45 6.32
N GLN A 98 18.92 9.25 5.36
CA GLN A 98 18.90 8.88 3.93
C GLN A 98 19.62 7.55 3.71
N LEU A 99 20.82 7.38 4.26
CA LEU A 99 21.58 6.13 4.15
C LEU A 99 20.81 4.93 4.72
N ARG A 100 20.17 5.07 5.88
CA ARG A 100 19.36 4.00 6.49
C ARG A 100 18.19 3.59 5.59
N HIS A 101 17.52 4.53 4.94
CA HIS A 101 16.44 4.22 3.99
C HIS A 101 16.96 3.48 2.76
N LEU A 102 18.11 3.89 2.21
CA LEU A 102 18.76 3.20 1.10
C LEU A 102 19.19 1.77 1.48
N GLN A 103 19.75 1.58 2.68
CA GLN A 103 20.11 0.26 3.19
C GLN A 103 18.88 -0.64 3.40
N ALA A 104 17.76 -0.07 3.89
CA ALA A 104 16.51 -0.81 4.03
C ALA A 104 15.96 -1.25 2.66
N ALA A 105 16.04 -0.38 1.66
CA ALA A 105 15.67 -0.68 0.28
C ALA A 105 16.54 -1.79 -0.33
N ASP A 106 17.85 -1.71 -0.15
CA ASP A 106 18.79 -2.75 -0.58
C ASP A 106 18.52 -4.08 0.13
N GLY A 107 18.25 -4.04 1.43
CA GLY A 107 17.85 -5.21 2.21
C GLY A 107 16.57 -5.86 1.68
N ALA A 108 15.54 -5.05 1.40
CA ALA A 108 14.28 -5.51 0.82
C ALA A 108 14.48 -6.13 -0.58
N ARG A 109 15.32 -5.51 -1.43
CA ARG A 109 15.69 -6.05 -2.73
C ARG A 109 16.41 -7.40 -2.60
N ALA A 110 17.40 -7.50 -1.73
CA ALA A 110 18.25 -8.68 -1.58
C ALA A 110 17.53 -9.86 -0.90
N THR A 111 16.63 -9.59 0.04
CA THR A 111 16.01 -10.64 0.89
C THR A 111 14.58 -10.99 0.49
N LEU A 112 13.81 -10.02 -0.04
CA LEU A 112 12.40 -10.21 -0.41
C LEU A 112 12.19 -10.27 -1.93
N GLY A 113 13.22 -10.01 -2.74
CA GLY A 113 13.11 -9.99 -4.20
C GLY A 113 12.24 -8.86 -4.75
N ILE A 114 12.04 -7.78 -3.97
CA ILE A 114 11.26 -6.62 -4.40
C ILE A 114 12.02 -5.89 -5.51
N ASN A 115 11.30 -5.56 -6.59
CA ASN A 115 11.86 -4.85 -7.74
C ASN A 115 12.01 -3.34 -7.43
N MET A 116 13.04 -3.02 -6.65
CA MET A 116 13.46 -1.65 -6.38
C MET A 116 14.24 -1.10 -7.58
N THR A 117 13.76 0.00 -8.14
CA THR A 117 14.35 0.68 -9.29
C THR A 117 15.41 1.68 -8.84
N ASP A 118 15.16 2.98 -9.01
CA ASP A 118 16.03 4.06 -8.55
C ASP A 118 15.37 4.83 -7.40
N TYR A 119 16.19 5.63 -6.73
CA TYR A 119 15.71 6.67 -5.83
C TYR A 119 15.96 8.05 -6.44
N VAL A 120 15.06 8.98 -6.13
CA VAL A 120 15.18 10.39 -6.47
C VAL A 120 15.19 11.18 -5.17
N ILE A 121 15.99 12.24 -5.11
CA ILE A 121 15.94 13.21 -4.02
C ILE A 121 15.15 14.41 -4.50
N THR A 122 14.19 14.91 -3.70
CA THR A 122 13.43 16.12 -4.04
C THR A 122 14.36 17.30 -4.35
N ASP A 123 13.91 18.25 -5.18
CA ASP A 123 14.72 19.41 -5.57
C ASP A 123 14.95 20.40 -4.42
N ALA A 124 14.02 20.44 -3.47
CA ALA A 124 14.02 21.31 -2.30
C ALA A 124 13.53 20.55 -1.07
N PRO A 125 13.93 20.98 0.15
CA PRO A 125 13.44 20.38 1.38
C PRO A 125 11.93 20.61 1.53
N LEU A 126 11.21 19.57 1.96
CA LEU A 126 9.78 19.67 2.27
C LEU A 126 9.53 20.34 3.64
N ASN A 127 10.58 20.60 4.42
CA ASN A 127 10.54 21.21 5.75
C ASN A 127 9.62 20.42 6.71
N VAL A 128 9.75 19.09 6.69
CA VAL A 128 9.03 18.21 7.63
C VAL A 128 9.66 18.38 9.02
N GLU A 129 8.84 18.74 10.00
CA GLU A 129 9.26 18.95 11.38
C GLU A 129 8.52 18.00 12.32
N LEU A 130 9.25 17.43 13.27
CA LEU A 130 8.65 16.63 14.33
C LEU A 130 8.20 17.56 15.45
N ARG A 131 6.89 17.69 15.63
CA ARG A 131 6.30 18.45 16.73
C ARG A 131 5.98 17.49 17.86
N ILE A 132 6.66 17.65 18.98
CA ILE A 132 6.33 16.97 20.23
C ILE A 132 5.49 17.96 21.02
N GLU A 133 4.20 17.68 21.16
CA GLU A 133 3.30 18.37 22.10
C GLU A 133 3.54 17.90 23.54
#